data_AF-A0A7D5M5U0-F1
#
_entry.id   AF-A0A7D5M5U0-F1
#
_cell.length_a   1.000
_cell.length_b   1.000
_cell.length_c   1.000
_cell.angle_alpha   90.00
_cell.angle_beta   90.00
_cell.angle_gamma   90.00
#
_symmetry.space_group_name_H-M   'P 1'
#
loop_
_entity.id
_entity.type
_entity.pdbx_description
1 polymer ?
#
loop_
_entity_poly.entity_id
_entity_poly.type
_entity_poly.pdbx_seq_one_letter_code
_entity_poly.pdbx_strand_id
1 'polypeptide(L)'
;MKNSQIGVITIASIAILFTLSTVYSNFDIWEEAYAGVTLDRDNVAKTILVRINPDGTNFENAYDSFSRIGFVDGEANFLLESVPSKDKKPFYALIQKSLESKNTLLKNKGMNIAIDIFSGDGEVIETLKYSNCDVTEYFVHGVDSKGKIFFTEDDGTVEIREVTKFECVSFSLEVEILQSDLDRLEQTLEIIETISNPFEITTEKGYFSKPATNGTEGELFYNSMTNKLQKFVDGKWIDISGVGGPPTPRR
;
A
#
# COMPACT_ATOMS: atom_id res chain seq x y z
N MET A 1 5.70 33.22 3.62
CA MET A 1 5.61 32.64 2.27
C MET A 1 6.44 31.37 2.29
N LYS A 2 5.79 30.20 2.39
CA LYS A 2 6.44 28.88 2.45
C LYS A 2 6.68 28.41 1.01
N ASN A 3 7.94 28.16 0.65
CA ASN A 3 8.32 27.51 -0.60
C ASN A 3 8.18 26.00 -0.39
N SER A 4 7.20 25.38 -1.03
CA SER A 4 7.13 23.91 -1.17
C SER A 4 7.86 23.52 -2.46
N GLN A 5 8.81 22.59 -2.37
CA GLN A 5 9.46 21.99 -3.53
C GLN A 5 8.84 20.63 -3.82
N ILE A 6 8.44 20.41 -5.06
CA ILE A 6 7.87 19.17 -5.57
C ILE A 6 9.03 18.27 -6.00
N GLY A 7 9.28 17.21 -5.24
CA GLY A 7 10.20 16.13 -5.63
C GLY A 7 9.45 15.04 -6.38
N VAL A 8 9.84 14.77 -7.63
CA VAL A 8 9.34 13.61 -8.39
C VAL A 8 10.34 12.48 -8.21
N ILE A 9 9.94 11.41 -7.53
CA ILE A 9 10.78 10.23 -7.32
C ILE A 9 10.13 9.03 -8.02
N THR A 10 10.83 8.48 -9.01
CA THR A 10 10.50 7.20 -9.65
C THR A 10 11.08 6.06 -8.79
N ILE A 11 10.23 5.33 -8.07
CA ILE A 11 10.66 4.21 -7.22
C ILE A 11 10.35 2.88 -7.92
N ALA A 12 11.40 2.09 -8.13
CA ALA A 12 11.30 0.69 -8.50
C ALA A 12 10.93 -0.15 -7.25
N SER A 13 9.92 -0.99 -7.41
CA SER A 13 9.19 -1.70 -6.36
C SER A 13 10.07 -2.55 -5.42
N ILE A 14 9.94 -2.34 -4.11
CA ILE A 14 10.37 -3.28 -3.07
C ILE A 14 9.14 -3.59 -2.20
N ALA A 15 8.67 -4.83 -2.24
CA ALA A 15 7.55 -5.30 -1.43
C ALA A 15 8.06 -5.74 -0.04
N ILE A 16 7.52 -5.15 1.02
CA ILE A 16 7.74 -5.61 2.40
C ILE A 16 6.38 -6.01 2.98
N LEU A 17 6.21 -7.30 3.25
CA LEU A 17 5.07 -7.86 3.98
C LEU A 17 5.27 -7.66 5.48
N PHE A 18 4.31 -7.04 6.16
CA PHE A 18 4.15 -7.15 7.61
C PHE A 18 2.76 -7.70 7.93
N THR A 19 2.73 -8.88 8.53
CA THR A 19 1.55 -9.50 9.13
C THR A 19 1.67 -9.42 10.64
N LEU A 20 0.72 -8.79 11.32
CA LEU A 20 0.47 -9.03 12.73
C LEU A 20 -1.05 -9.09 12.96
N SER A 21 -1.47 -10.24 13.46
CA SER A 21 -2.83 -10.58 13.89
C SER A 21 -2.90 -10.48 15.40
N THR A 22 -3.95 -9.84 15.93
CA THR A 22 -4.51 -10.19 17.24
C THR A 22 -6.01 -10.00 17.25
N VAL A 23 -6.68 -11.07 17.65
CA VAL A 23 -8.12 -11.24 17.86
C VAL A 23 -8.47 -10.73 19.27
N TYR A 24 -9.57 -9.98 19.42
CA TYR A 24 -10.46 -10.09 20.59
C TYR A 24 -11.87 -9.62 20.23
N SER A 25 -12.84 -10.47 20.53
CA SER A 25 -14.26 -10.34 20.21
C SER A 25 -15.09 -9.71 21.33
N ASN A 26 -16.24 -9.18 20.92
CA ASN A 26 -17.51 -8.95 21.63
C ASN A 26 -17.82 -7.50 22.01
N PHE A 27 -18.82 -6.91 21.34
CA PHE A 27 -20.12 -6.59 21.95
C PHE A 27 -21.19 -6.36 20.87
N ASP A 28 -22.33 -7.05 21.03
CA ASP A 28 -23.61 -6.81 20.32
C ASP A 28 -24.11 -5.39 20.57
N ILE A 29 -24.37 -4.61 19.51
CA ILE A 29 -25.42 -3.58 19.48
C ILE A 29 -26.04 -3.52 18.08
N TRP A 30 -27.36 -3.66 18.07
CA TRP A 30 -28.27 -3.53 16.93
C TRP A 30 -28.42 -2.08 16.46
N GLU A 31 -28.88 -1.93 15.21
CA GLU A 31 -29.51 -0.75 14.57
C GLU A 31 -28.71 0.02 13.51
N GLU A 32 -29.33 0.02 12.33
CA GLU A 32 -29.25 0.96 11.22
C GLU A 32 -28.09 0.82 10.21
N ALA A 33 -28.49 0.44 8.99
CA ALA A 33 -27.72 0.59 7.78
C ALA A 33 -27.35 2.08 7.56
N TYR A 34 -26.18 2.48 8.05
CA TYR A 34 -25.63 3.82 7.83
C TYR A 34 -24.84 3.87 6.52
N ALA A 35 -25.54 4.30 5.47
CA ALA A 35 -24.94 4.98 4.33
C ALA A 35 -24.57 6.40 4.77
N GLY A 36 -23.27 6.74 4.73
CA GLY A 36 -22.75 8.11 4.82
C GLY A 36 -22.80 8.77 6.20
N VAL A 37 -21.79 8.50 7.04
CA VAL A 37 -21.57 9.25 8.30
C VAL A 37 -20.36 10.17 8.13
N THR A 38 -20.55 11.45 8.42
CA THR A 38 -19.49 12.44 8.72
C THR A 38 -18.32 11.80 9.47
N LEU A 39 -17.09 12.22 9.13
CA LEU A 39 -15.82 11.73 9.69
C LEU A 39 -15.87 11.67 11.23
N ASP A 40 -16.24 10.51 11.75
CA ASP A 40 -16.03 10.13 13.13
C ASP A 40 -14.67 9.45 13.21
N ARG A 41 -13.88 9.83 14.19
CA ARG A 41 -12.50 9.37 14.40
C ARG A 41 -12.44 7.86 14.69
N ASP A 42 -13.57 7.28 15.06
CA ASP A 42 -13.71 5.86 15.37
C ASP A 42 -14.07 4.99 14.14
N ASN A 43 -14.33 5.60 12.97
CA ASN A 43 -14.73 4.88 11.75
C ASN A 43 -13.61 4.87 10.69
N VAL A 44 -12.55 4.11 11.00
CA VAL A 44 -11.31 3.91 10.23
C VAL A 44 -11.55 3.36 8.81
N ALA A 45 -12.78 2.97 8.47
CA ALA A 45 -13.15 2.40 7.18
C ALA A 45 -13.26 3.43 6.03
N LYS A 46 -13.15 4.73 6.28
CA LYS A 46 -13.12 5.77 5.23
C LYS A 46 -11.70 6.06 4.74
N THR A 47 -11.01 5.03 4.26
CA THR A 47 -9.61 5.13 3.80
C THR A 47 -9.45 5.78 2.43
N ILE A 48 -10.52 5.97 1.65
CA ILE A 48 -10.46 6.40 0.24
C ILE A 48 -11.45 7.54 -0.02
N LEU A 49 -10.95 8.69 -0.48
CA LEU A 49 -11.75 9.80 -1.01
C LEU A 49 -11.46 9.98 -2.50
N VAL A 50 -12.51 10.02 -3.32
CA VAL A 50 -12.41 10.20 -4.77
C VAL A 50 -12.89 11.60 -5.12
N ARG A 51 -12.00 12.43 -5.64
CA ARG A 51 -12.28 13.78 -6.11
C ARG A 51 -12.29 13.81 -7.63
N ILE A 52 -13.38 14.28 -8.21
CA ILE A 52 -13.57 14.33 -9.67
C ILE A 52 -13.80 15.77 -10.11
N ASN A 53 -12.96 16.22 -11.04
CA ASN A 53 -13.07 17.52 -11.69
C ASN A 53 -13.30 17.33 -13.20
N PRO A 54 -14.52 17.59 -13.71
CA PRO A 54 -14.80 17.57 -15.13
C PRO A 54 -13.98 18.59 -15.92
N ASP A 55 -13.41 18.18 -17.05
CA ASP A 55 -12.56 19.03 -17.87
C ASP A 55 -13.27 20.30 -18.34
N GLY A 56 -12.57 21.43 -18.19
CA GLY A 56 -13.11 22.75 -18.52
C GLY A 56 -14.08 23.30 -17.49
N THR A 57 -14.11 22.73 -16.28
CA THR A 57 -14.81 23.27 -15.12
C THR A 57 -13.82 23.57 -13.99
N ASN A 58 -14.22 24.42 -13.04
CA ASN A 58 -13.49 24.68 -11.80
C ASN A 58 -14.19 24.01 -10.60
N PHE A 59 -15.08 23.04 -10.86
CA PHE A 59 -15.87 22.38 -9.84
C PHE A 59 -15.26 21.00 -9.55
N GLU A 60 -14.97 20.75 -8.29
CA GLU A 60 -14.51 19.45 -7.80
C GLU A 60 -15.63 18.82 -6.97
N ASN A 61 -16.00 17.58 -7.31
CA ASN A 61 -16.94 16.79 -6.52
C ASN A 61 -16.16 15.71 -5.78
N ALA A 62 -16.40 15.59 -4.47
CA ALA A 62 -15.79 14.56 -3.64
C ALA A 62 -16.81 13.46 -3.32
N TYR A 63 -16.35 12.22 -3.43
CA TYR A 63 -17.14 11.01 -3.21
C TYR A 63 -16.36 10.09 -2.29
N ASP A 64 -17.01 9.58 -1.26
CA ASP A 64 -16.42 8.66 -0.28
C ASP A 64 -17.06 7.27 -0.37
N SER A 65 -16.84 6.45 0.66
CA SER A 65 -17.44 5.11 0.78
C SER A 65 -16.95 4.11 -0.27
N PHE A 66 -15.74 4.29 -0.80
CA PHE A 66 -15.08 3.29 -1.64
C PHE A 66 -14.27 2.32 -0.79
N SER A 67 -14.34 1.03 -1.12
CA SER A 67 -13.67 -0.02 -0.34
C SER A 67 -12.33 -0.41 -0.95
N ARG A 68 -12.17 -0.23 -2.26
CA ARG A 68 -10.99 -0.70 -2.99
C ARG A 68 -10.74 0.07 -4.29
N ILE A 69 -9.47 0.28 -4.56
CA ILE A 69 -8.94 0.70 -5.86
C ILE A 69 -8.27 -0.54 -6.49
N GLY A 70 -8.60 -0.83 -7.76
CA GLY A 70 -7.98 -1.89 -8.52
C GLY A 70 -7.29 -1.37 -9.77
N PHE A 71 -6.21 -1.99 -10.18
CA PHE A 71 -5.55 -1.71 -11.45
C PHE A 71 -6.14 -2.63 -12.52
N VAL A 72 -6.45 -2.07 -13.70
CA VAL A 72 -6.90 -2.84 -14.87
C VAL A 72 -5.85 -2.73 -15.96
N ASP A 73 -5.95 -3.56 -17.00
CA ASP A 73 -4.98 -3.53 -18.10
C ASP A 73 -4.87 -2.13 -18.72
N GLY A 74 -3.64 -1.61 -18.79
CA GLY A 74 -3.30 -0.26 -19.22
C GLY A 74 -2.71 0.58 -18.09
N GLU A 75 -1.58 1.26 -18.35
CA GLU A 75 -0.75 1.92 -17.32
C GLU A 75 -1.47 3.02 -16.53
N ALA A 76 -2.53 3.61 -17.08
CA ALA A 76 -3.32 4.67 -16.45
C ALA A 76 -4.76 4.26 -16.13
N ASN A 77 -5.11 2.98 -16.28
CA ASN A 77 -6.48 2.52 -16.11
C ASN A 77 -6.68 1.97 -14.69
N PHE A 78 -7.85 2.22 -14.11
CA PHE A 78 -8.17 1.75 -12.78
C PHE A 78 -9.66 1.42 -12.63
N LEU A 79 -10.00 0.77 -11.53
CA LEU A 79 -11.36 0.54 -11.10
C LEU A 79 -11.56 0.97 -9.65
N LEU A 80 -12.79 1.36 -9.34
CA LEU A 80 -13.29 1.56 -7.99
C LEU A 80 -14.29 0.46 -7.68
N GLU A 81 -14.11 -0.22 -6.55
CA GLU A 81 -14.99 -1.28 -6.07
C GLU A 81 -15.49 -0.93 -4.67
N SER A 82 -16.79 -1.12 -4.43
CA SER A 82 -17.41 -0.84 -3.14
C SER A 82 -18.77 -1.52 -2.98
N VAL A 83 -19.39 -1.35 -1.81
CA VAL A 83 -20.79 -1.73 -1.58
C VAL A 83 -21.73 -0.61 -2.04
N PRO A 84 -22.83 -0.90 -2.74
CA PRO A 84 -23.82 0.11 -3.11
C PRO A 84 -24.36 0.85 -1.89
N SER A 85 -24.46 2.17 -1.98
CA SER A 85 -24.87 2.99 -0.84
C SER A 85 -25.65 4.24 -1.27
N LYS A 86 -26.54 4.73 -0.41
CA LYS A 86 -27.46 5.84 -0.76
C LYS A 86 -26.74 7.17 -0.92
N ASP A 87 -25.62 7.37 -0.22
CA ASP A 87 -24.75 8.53 -0.29
C ASP A 87 -24.09 8.69 -1.67
N LYS A 88 -23.86 7.61 -2.41
CA LYS A 88 -23.27 7.63 -3.76
C LYS A 88 -24.23 8.01 -4.89
N LYS A 89 -25.48 8.41 -4.59
CA LYS A 89 -26.42 8.87 -5.62
C LYS A 89 -25.84 9.94 -6.58
N PRO A 90 -25.11 10.97 -6.11
CA PRO A 90 -24.51 11.95 -7.00
C PRO A 90 -23.38 11.36 -7.86
N PHE A 91 -22.66 10.37 -7.34
CA PHE A 91 -21.66 9.62 -8.09
C PHE A 91 -22.31 8.81 -9.22
N TYR A 92 -23.38 8.07 -8.94
CA TYR A 92 -24.10 7.30 -9.96
C TYR A 92 -24.67 8.18 -11.08
N ALA A 93 -25.15 9.38 -10.77
CA ALA A 93 -25.61 10.32 -11.77
C ALA A 93 -24.47 10.78 -12.71
N LEU A 94 -23.26 10.98 -12.15
CA LEU A 94 -22.06 11.28 -12.93
C LEU A 94 -21.67 10.10 -13.83
N ILE A 95 -21.66 8.88 -13.30
CA ILE A 95 -21.35 7.65 -14.04
C ILE A 95 -22.32 7.44 -15.20
N GLN A 96 -23.62 7.56 -14.93
CA GLN A 96 -24.67 7.45 -15.94
C GLN A 96 -24.44 8.46 -17.08
N LYS A 97 -24.25 9.74 -16.73
CA LYS A 97 -24.01 10.79 -17.73
C LYS A 97 -22.74 10.54 -18.54
N SER A 98 -21.68 10.03 -17.92
CA SER A 98 -20.43 9.69 -18.61
C SER A 98 -20.65 8.56 -19.61
N LEU A 99 -21.35 7.49 -19.23
CA LEU A 99 -21.61 6.34 -20.11
C LEU A 99 -22.56 6.68 -21.27
N GLU A 100 -23.60 7.47 -21.01
CA GLU A 100 -24.54 7.92 -22.05
C GLU A 100 -23.84 8.81 -23.09
N SER A 101 -22.93 9.69 -22.66
CA SER A 101 -22.22 10.61 -23.55
C SER A 101 -21.27 9.90 -24.52
N LYS A 102 -20.68 8.76 -24.14
CA LYS A 102 -19.78 7.97 -25.01
C LYS A 102 -20.45 7.56 -26.32
N ASN A 103 -21.77 7.38 -26.28
CA ASN A 103 -22.57 6.98 -27.44
C ASN A 103 -23.00 8.17 -28.31
N THR A 104 -22.61 9.40 -27.96
CA THR A 104 -22.93 10.60 -28.73
C THR A 104 -21.68 11.16 -29.41
N LEU A 105 -21.86 11.80 -30.59
CA LEU A 105 -20.78 12.50 -31.32
C LEU A 105 -20.14 13.65 -30.51
N LEU A 106 -20.74 14.01 -29.37
CA LEU A 106 -20.19 14.89 -28.36
C LEU A 106 -19.35 14.04 -27.41
N LYS A 107 -18.14 13.68 -27.85
CA LYS A 107 -17.14 13.06 -26.97
C LYS A 107 -17.00 13.98 -25.75
N ASN A 108 -17.36 13.47 -24.57
CA ASN A 108 -17.29 14.25 -23.34
C ASN A 108 -15.87 14.82 -23.19
N LYS A 109 -15.78 16.04 -22.68
CA LYS A 109 -14.53 16.51 -22.09
C LYS A 109 -14.24 15.55 -20.93
N GLY A 110 -13.05 14.96 -20.89
CA GLY A 110 -12.72 13.93 -19.89
C GLY A 110 -12.81 14.46 -18.47
N MET A 111 -12.44 13.64 -17.50
CA MET A 111 -12.47 14.02 -16.09
C MET A 111 -11.10 13.83 -15.47
N ASN A 112 -10.64 14.79 -14.67
CA ASN A 112 -9.48 14.60 -13.82
C ASN A 112 -9.95 13.98 -12.51
N ILE A 113 -9.28 12.93 -12.08
CA ILE A 113 -9.64 12.17 -10.88
C ILE A 113 -8.45 12.17 -9.94
N ALA A 114 -8.64 12.60 -8.71
CA ALA A 114 -7.70 12.44 -7.62
C ALA A 114 -8.28 11.44 -6.62
N ILE A 115 -7.49 10.47 -6.18
CA ILE A 115 -7.88 9.51 -5.16
C ILE A 115 -6.95 9.70 -3.97
N ASP A 116 -7.48 10.25 -2.90
CA ASP A 116 -6.73 10.47 -1.66
C ASP A 116 -6.88 9.21 -0.80
N ILE A 117 -5.75 8.66 -0.35
CA ILE A 117 -5.69 7.50 0.54
C ILE A 117 -5.30 8.00 1.93
N PHE A 118 -6.12 7.70 2.94
CA PHE A 118 -5.95 8.18 4.30
C PHE A 118 -5.40 7.10 5.23
N SER A 119 -4.57 7.51 6.18
CA SER A 119 -4.16 6.73 7.34
C SER A 119 -5.27 6.70 8.40
N GLY A 120 -5.14 5.81 9.39
CA GLY A 120 -6.15 5.64 10.45
C GLY A 120 -6.29 6.85 11.39
N ASP A 121 -5.36 7.79 11.37
CA ASP A 121 -5.42 9.07 12.07
C ASP A 121 -5.97 10.23 11.21
N GLY A 122 -6.32 9.95 9.95
CA GLY A 122 -6.95 10.90 9.04
C GLY A 122 -5.97 11.78 8.25
N GLU A 123 -4.67 11.49 8.28
CA GLU A 123 -3.69 12.12 7.40
C GLU A 123 -3.74 11.50 6.00
N VAL A 124 -3.44 12.28 4.96
CA VAL A 124 -3.32 11.76 3.60
C VAL A 124 -1.96 11.09 3.47
N ILE A 125 -1.96 9.78 3.20
CA ILE A 125 -0.73 9.02 2.91
C ILE A 125 -0.22 9.36 1.51
N GLU A 126 -1.12 9.29 0.53
CA GLU A 126 -0.80 9.54 -0.87
C GLU A 126 -2.04 9.95 -1.67
N THR A 127 -1.81 10.63 -2.78
CA THR A 127 -2.83 11.01 -3.75
C THR A 127 -2.52 10.44 -5.13
N LEU A 128 -3.40 9.60 -5.64
CA LEU A 128 -3.35 9.07 -7.00
C LEU A 128 -4.05 10.04 -7.95
N LYS A 129 -3.32 10.69 -8.85
CA LYS A 129 -3.86 11.66 -9.82
C LYS A 129 -3.92 11.07 -11.21
N TYR A 130 -5.13 11.00 -11.76
CA TYR A 130 -5.42 10.56 -13.11
C TYR A 130 -5.96 11.73 -13.94
N SER A 131 -5.54 11.83 -15.20
CA SER A 131 -5.96 12.91 -16.09
C SER A 131 -6.75 12.42 -17.30
N ASN A 132 -7.70 13.25 -17.73
CA ASN A 132 -8.54 13.02 -18.91
C ASN A 132 -9.13 11.59 -18.95
N CYS A 133 -9.84 11.25 -17.88
CA CYS A 133 -10.47 9.95 -17.67
C CYS A 133 -11.87 9.88 -18.25
N ASP A 134 -12.21 8.69 -18.74
CA ASP A 134 -13.53 8.32 -19.20
C ASP A 134 -14.01 7.08 -18.44
N VAL A 135 -15.29 7.07 -18.03
CA VAL A 135 -15.90 5.85 -17.48
C VAL A 135 -16.08 4.84 -18.61
N THR A 136 -15.48 3.66 -18.50
CA THR A 136 -15.59 2.57 -19.49
C THR A 136 -16.69 1.60 -19.17
N GLU A 137 -16.90 1.30 -17.89
CA GLU A 137 -17.82 0.27 -17.48
C GLU A 137 -18.37 0.54 -16.08
N TYR A 138 -19.62 0.17 -15.85
CA TYR A 138 -20.22 0.08 -14.53
C TYR A 138 -21.02 -1.22 -14.45
N PHE A 139 -20.79 -2.03 -13.41
CA PHE A 139 -21.56 -3.25 -13.19
C PHE A 139 -21.65 -3.58 -11.70
N VAL A 140 -22.64 -4.42 -11.38
CA VAL A 140 -22.89 -4.93 -10.04
C VAL A 140 -22.75 -6.45 -10.06
N HIS A 141 -22.08 -7.01 -9.06
CA HIS A 141 -21.88 -8.45 -8.92
C HIS A 141 -22.07 -8.90 -7.48
N GLY A 142 -22.44 -10.17 -7.30
CA GLY A 142 -22.56 -10.80 -5.97
C GLY A 142 -21.29 -11.57 -5.62
N VAL A 143 -20.85 -11.44 -4.38
CA VAL A 143 -19.73 -12.16 -3.80
C VAL A 143 -20.24 -13.17 -2.78
N ASP A 144 -20.14 -14.46 -3.14
CA ASP A 144 -20.65 -15.60 -2.37
C ASP A 144 -19.54 -16.63 -2.05
N SER A 145 -18.27 -16.26 -2.22
CA SER A 145 -17.16 -17.22 -2.11
C SER A 145 -16.51 -17.21 -0.72
N LYS A 146 -16.55 -18.36 -0.04
CA LYS A 146 -15.71 -18.65 1.14
C LYS A 146 -14.23 -18.54 0.76
N GLY A 147 -13.63 -17.38 1.01
CA GLY A 147 -12.25 -17.07 0.61
C GLY A 147 -12.07 -15.67 0.00
N LYS A 148 -13.16 -14.95 -0.27
CA LYS A 148 -13.11 -13.50 -0.52
C LYS A 148 -13.38 -12.77 0.80
N ILE A 149 -12.61 -11.70 1.03
CA ILE A 149 -12.79 -10.81 2.19
C ILE A 149 -14.00 -9.94 1.88
N PHE A 150 -15.01 -9.99 2.75
CA PHE A 150 -16.20 -9.14 2.71
C PHE A 150 -15.83 -7.69 3.09
N PHE A 151 -16.53 -6.72 2.50
CA PHE A 151 -16.41 -5.32 2.93
C PHE A 151 -17.31 -5.01 4.11
N THR A 152 -18.31 -5.85 4.33
CA THR A 152 -19.24 -5.81 5.47
C THR A 152 -18.91 -6.91 6.48
N GLU A 153 -19.31 -6.70 7.73
CA GLU A 153 -19.07 -7.65 8.83
C GLU A 153 -20.00 -8.87 8.78
N ASP A 154 -21.04 -8.84 7.95
CA ASP A 154 -22.01 -9.94 7.79
C ASP A 154 -21.43 -11.09 6.98
N ASP A 155 -20.74 -12.01 7.65
CA ASP A 155 -19.99 -13.14 7.09
C ASP A 155 -20.84 -14.31 6.55
N GLY A 156 -22.17 -14.16 6.54
CA GLY A 156 -23.13 -15.24 6.26
C GLY A 156 -23.95 -15.11 4.97
N THR A 157 -23.82 -14.03 4.20
CA THR A 157 -24.69 -13.76 3.03
C THR A 157 -23.92 -13.37 1.78
N VAL A 158 -24.59 -13.34 0.62
CA VAL A 158 -24.03 -12.82 -0.62
C VAL A 158 -23.85 -11.30 -0.49
N GLU A 159 -22.62 -10.81 -0.60
CA GLU A 159 -22.37 -9.36 -0.61
C GLU A 159 -22.49 -8.81 -2.03
N ILE A 160 -23.33 -7.79 -2.20
CA ILE A 160 -23.48 -7.11 -3.47
C ILE A 160 -22.43 -6.00 -3.57
N ARG A 161 -21.64 -6.04 -4.64
CA ARG A 161 -20.60 -5.05 -4.94
C ARG A 161 -20.86 -4.37 -6.26
N GLU A 162 -20.50 -3.11 -6.30
CA GLU A 162 -20.46 -2.32 -7.52
C GLU A 162 -19.02 -2.04 -7.92
N VAL A 163 -18.80 -2.04 -9.23
CA VAL A 163 -17.50 -1.76 -9.85
C VAL A 163 -17.70 -0.69 -10.91
N THR A 164 -16.87 0.34 -10.85
CA THR A 164 -16.75 1.36 -11.91
C THR A 164 -15.34 1.32 -12.47
N LYS A 165 -15.20 1.19 -13.79
CA LYS A 165 -13.91 1.19 -14.49
C LYS A 165 -13.67 2.53 -15.19
N PHE A 166 -12.43 2.98 -15.13
CA PHE A 166 -11.96 4.21 -15.74
C PHE A 166 -10.80 3.90 -16.69
N GLU A 167 -10.82 4.55 -17.84
CA GLU A 167 -9.69 4.62 -18.77
C GLU A 167 -9.20 6.06 -18.79
N CYS A 168 -7.90 6.27 -18.57
CA CYS A 168 -7.32 7.60 -18.45
C CYS A 168 -6.12 7.75 -19.35
N VAL A 169 -5.78 9.00 -19.67
CA VAL A 169 -4.61 9.30 -20.52
C VAL A 169 -3.31 9.27 -19.73
N SER A 170 -3.33 9.66 -18.46
CA SER A 170 -2.13 9.65 -17.62
C SER A 170 -2.43 9.36 -16.15
N PHE A 171 -1.38 8.94 -15.45
CA PHE A 171 -1.35 8.71 -14.01
C PHE A 171 -0.11 9.39 -13.40
N SER A 172 -0.26 9.94 -12.21
CA SER A 172 0.83 10.50 -11.40
C SER A 172 0.55 10.23 -9.92
N LEU A 173 1.60 9.94 -9.16
CA LEU A 173 1.55 9.74 -7.72
C LEU A 173 2.08 11.01 -7.04
N GLU A 174 1.29 11.56 -6.11
CA GLU A 174 1.73 12.63 -5.22
C GLU A 174 1.82 12.09 -3.80
N VAL A 175 3.02 12.18 -3.22
CA VAL A 175 3.29 11.78 -1.85
C VAL A 175 3.66 13.04 -1.06
N GLU A 176 2.99 13.26 0.06
CA GLU A 176 3.36 14.34 0.97
C GLU A 176 4.56 13.88 1.81
N ILE A 177 5.70 14.54 1.64
CA ILE A 177 6.89 14.28 2.46
C ILE A 177 6.92 15.32 3.58
N LEU A 178 6.80 14.87 4.83
CA LEU A 178 6.83 15.77 5.97
C LEU A 178 8.25 16.33 6.17
N GLN A 179 8.35 17.55 6.69
CA GLN A 179 9.64 18.16 7.03
C GLN A 179 10.44 17.28 8.02
N SER A 180 9.76 16.61 8.95
CA SER A 180 10.40 15.67 9.87
C SER A 180 11.04 14.47 9.16
N ASP A 181 10.50 14.04 8.02
CA ASP A 181 11.10 12.96 7.22
C ASP A 181 12.32 13.46 6.47
N LEU A 182 12.29 14.70 5.98
CA LEU A 182 13.46 15.38 5.44
C LEU A 182 14.55 15.55 6.51
N ASP A 183 14.19 15.97 7.71
CA ASP A 183 15.13 16.15 8.83
C ASP A 183 15.76 14.80 9.24
N ARG A 184 15.01 13.69 9.20
CA ARG A 184 15.53 12.34 9.44
C ARG A 184 16.44 11.85 8.31
N LEU A 185 16.12 12.19 7.07
CA LEU A 185 16.98 11.89 5.92
C LEU A 185 18.29 12.69 6.00
N GLU A 186 18.21 13.97 6.32
CA GLU A 186 19.39 14.83 6.56
C GLU A 186 20.22 14.31 7.72
N GLN A 187 19.61 13.94 8.84
CA GLN A 187 20.31 13.32 9.97
C GLN A 187 21.00 12.00 9.58
N THR A 188 20.35 11.19 8.73
CA THR A 188 20.93 9.94 8.23
C THR A 188 22.12 10.21 7.30
N LEU A 189 22.02 11.23 6.44
CA LEU A 189 23.10 11.65 5.55
C LEU A 189 24.27 12.26 6.34
N GLU A 190 24.00 13.06 7.36
CA GLU A 190 25.02 13.64 8.25
C GLU A 190 25.76 12.54 9.02
N ILE A 191 25.07 11.49 9.49
CA ILE A 191 25.72 10.31 10.07
C ILE A 191 26.64 9.63 9.04
N ILE A 192 26.21 9.49 7.78
CA ILE A 192 27.03 8.90 6.72
C ILE A 192 28.26 9.75 6.39
N GLU A 193 28.14 11.07 6.41
CA GLU A 193 29.25 11.99 6.12
C GLU A 193 30.22 12.16 7.30
N THR A 194 29.71 12.13 8.54
CA THR A 194 30.52 12.32 9.76
C THR A 194 31.29 11.06 10.14
N ILE A 195 30.82 9.89 9.72
CA ILE A 195 31.63 8.68 9.75
C ILE A 195 32.61 8.79 8.58
N SER A 196 33.86 9.21 8.83
CA SER A 196 34.92 9.02 7.84
C SER A 196 35.06 7.50 7.59
N ASN A 197 34.46 7.03 6.50
CA ASN A 197 34.29 5.62 6.08
C ASN A 197 33.22 4.80 6.84
N PRO A 198 31.91 4.95 6.55
CA PRO A 198 30.91 3.96 6.96
C PRO A 198 30.94 2.72 6.03
N PHE A 199 31.55 2.86 4.86
CA PHE A 199 31.93 1.80 3.94
C PHE A 199 33.41 1.96 3.57
N GLU A 200 34.30 1.82 4.54
CA GLU A 200 35.53 1.14 4.18
C GLU A 200 35.10 -0.27 3.80
N ILE A 201 34.90 -0.49 2.50
CA ILE A 201 35.05 -1.81 1.90
C ILE A 201 36.50 -2.15 2.17
N THR A 202 36.79 -2.63 3.39
CA THR A 202 38.00 -3.36 3.64
C THR A 202 37.93 -4.50 2.64
N THR A 203 38.81 -4.45 1.64
CA THR A 203 39.00 -5.51 0.65
C THR A 203 39.40 -6.85 1.29
N GLU A 204 39.43 -6.94 2.62
CA GLU A 204 39.44 -8.16 3.39
C GLU A 204 38.04 -8.78 3.45
N LYS A 205 37.74 -9.55 2.40
CA LYS A 205 36.78 -10.67 2.34
C LYS A 205 36.36 -11.18 3.74
N GLY A 206 35.13 -10.88 4.14
CA GLY A 206 34.66 -11.33 5.44
C GLY A 206 33.17 -11.14 5.73
N TYR A 207 32.28 -11.15 4.72
CA TYR A 207 30.82 -11.23 4.96
C TYR A 207 30.39 -12.56 5.60
N PHE A 208 31.35 -13.43 5.88
CA PHE A 208 31.14 -14.66 6.61
C PHE A 208 31.54 -14.44 8.06
N SER A 209 30.59 -14.72 8.94
CA SER A 209 30.80 -14.76 10.38
C SER A 209 32.11 -15.53 10.68
N LYS A 210 33.05 -14.87 11.36
CA LYS A 210 34.11 -15.56 12.10
C LYS A 210 33.59 -15.70 13.53
N PRO A 211 33.73 -16.86 14.17
CA PRO A 211 33.34 -16.96 15.57
C PRO A 211 34.20 -16.02 16.40
N ALA A 212 33.63 -15.47 17.47
CA ALA A 212 34.40 -14.67 18.42
C ALA A 212 35.60 -15.50 18.93
N THR A 213 36.75 -14.86 19.08
CA THR A 213 37.96 -15.52 19.63
C THR A 213 37.78 -15.96 21.07
N ASN A 214 36.83 -15.34 21.79
CA ASN A 214 36.55 -15.58 23.21
C ASN A 214 35.09 -16.00 23.38
N GLY A 215 34.71 -17.19 22.90
CA GLY A 215 33.37 -17.72 23.12
C GLY A 215 33.09 -17.98 24.60
N THR A 216 31.81 -17.98 24.97
CA THR A 216 31.36 -18.45 26.30
C THR A 216 31.12 -19.96 26.23
N GLU A 217 31.43 -20.70 27.30
CA GLU A 217 31.19 -22.16 27.33
C GLU A 217 29.73 -22.47 26.98
N GLY A 218 29.53 -23.31 25.97
CA GLY A 218 28.21 -23.67 25.46
C GLY A 218 27.65 -22.79 24.35
N GLU A 219 28.30 -21.68 24.01
CA GLU A 219 27.88 -20.78 22.94
C GLU A 219 27.82 -21.52 21.59
N LEU A 220 26.81 -21.19 20.78
CA LEU A 220 26.58 -21.79 19.47
C LEU A 220 26.89 -20.77 18.37
N PHE A 221 27.56 -21.25 17.34
CA PHE A 221 27.98 -20.44 16.20
C PHE A 221 27.78 -21.20 14.90
N TYR A 222 27.05 -20.61 13.96
CA TYR A 222 26.94 -21.16 12.62
C TYR A 222 27.97 -20.53 11.69
N ASN A 223 28.89 -21.37 11.21
CA ASN A 223 29.95 -20.99 10.29
C ASN A 223 29.46 -21.12 8.85
N SER A 224 29.08 -20.01 8.24
CA SER A 224 28.58 -19.98 6.86
C SER A 224 29.65 -20.29 5.80
N MET A 225 30.95 -20.19 6.13
CA MET A 225 32.04 -20.61 5.23
C MET A 225 32.15 -22.13 5.13
N THR A 226 32.01 -22.81 6.27
CA THR A 226 32.19 -24.26 6.35
C THR A 226 30.87 -25.03 6.37
N ASN A 227 29.75 -24.32 6.43
CA ASN A 227 28.39 -24.87 6.60
C ASN A 227 28.30 -25.80 7.81
N LYS A 228 28.90 -25.36 8.94
CA LYS A 228 28.97 -26.15 10.16
C LYS A 228 28.41 -25.39 11.34
N LEU A 229 27.62 -26.09 12.15
CA LEU A 229 27.22 -25.60 13.47
C LEU A 229 28.32 -25.97 14.46
N GLN A 230 28.87 -24.98 15.15
CA GLN A 230 29.93 -25.15 16.12
C GLN A 230 29.44 -24.78 17.52
N LYS A 231 29.98 -25.45 18.54
CA LYS A 231 29.78 -25.14 19.96
C LYS A 231 31.10 -24.79 20.60
N PHE A 232 31.15 -23.79 21.47
CA PHE A 232 32.35 -23.48 22.22
C PHE A 232 32.47 -24.41 23.44
N VAL A 233 33.53 -25.22 23.49
CA VAL A 233 33.83 -26.17 24.56
C VAL A 233 35.33 -26.13 24.87
N ASP A 234 35.67 -25.95 26.15
CA ASP A 234 37.06 -25.96 26.65
C ASP A 234 37.98 -24.97 25.91
N GLY A 235 37.47 -23.76 25.63
CA GLY A 235 38.25 -22.71 24.95
C GLY A 235 38.36 -22.89 23.43
N LYS A 236 37.63 -23.84 22.83
CA LYS A 236 37.69 -24.14 21.39
C LYS A 236 36.31 -24.31 20.78
N TRP A 237 36.16 -23.89 19.52
CA TRP A 237 34.97 -24.16 18.73
C TRP A 237 35.02 -25.58 18.16
N ILE A 238 34.16 -26.46 18.67
CA ILE A 238 33.98 -27.84 18.18
C ILE A 238 32.80 -27.91 17.22
N ASP A 239 32.93 -28.67 16.14
CA ASP A 239 31.83 -28.93 15.20
C ASP A 239 30.82 -29.89 15.84
N ILE A 240 29.56 -29.47 15.92
CA ILE A 240 28.43 -30.26 16.41
C ILE A 240 27.42 -30.57 15.31
N SER A 241 27.63 -30.06 14.09
CA SER A 241 26.85 -30.46 12.93
C SER A 241 27.27 -31.86 12.51
N GLY A 242 26.62 -32.87 13.08
CA GLY A 242 26.61 -34.19 12.47
C GLY A 242 26.19 -34.03 11.01
N VAL A 243 27.06 -34.45 10.08
CA VAL A 243 26.92 -34.46 8.61
C VAL A 243 25.47 -34.22 8.14
N GLY A 244 25.08 -32.97 7.89
CA GLY A 244 23.64 -32.66 7.82
C GLY A 244 23.23 -31.33 7.17
N GLY A 245 24.04 -30.78 6.27
CA GLY A 245 23.60 -29.68 5.40
C GLY A 245 23.70 -30.11 3.93
N PRO A 246 22.67 -29.88 3.08
CA PRO A 246 22.76 -30.20 1.66
C PRO A 246 23.92 -29.39 1.03
N PRO A 247 24.76 -30.01 0.19
CA PRO A 247 25.88 -29.32 -0.43
C PRO A 247 25.37 -28.17 -1.31
N THR A 248 25.79 -26.94 -1.01
CA THR A 248 25.58 -25.80 -1.90
C THR A 248 26.30 -26.07 -3.24
N PRO A 249 25.62 -25.98 -4.39
CA PRO A 249 26.27 -26.11 -5.69
C PRO A 249 27.26 -24.95 -5.86
N ARG A 250 28.55 -25.25 -6.01
CA ARG A 250 29.54 -24.26 -6.44
C ARG A 250 29.41 -24.12 -7.97
N ARG A 251 29.05 -22.92 -8.44
CA ARG A 251 29.42 -22.43 -9.79
C ARG A 251 30.79 -21.78 -9.72
#